data_AF-A0A7J8W8H6-F1
#
_entry.id   AF-A0A7J8W8H6-F1
#
_cell.length_a   1.000
_cell.length_b   1.000
_cell.length_c   1.000
_cell.angle_alpha   90.00
_cell.angle_beta   90.00
_cell.angle_gamma   90.00
#
_symmetry.space_group_name_H-M   'P 1'
#
loop_
_entity.id
_entity.type
_entity.pdbx_description
1 polymer ?
#
loop_
_entity_poly.entity_id
_entity_poly.type
_entity_poly.pdbx_seq_one_letter_code
_entity_poly.pdbx_strand_id
1 'polypeptide(L)' 'MTQREKAQNNLQELREIWEQWNNEVRQLFCSNYGDLPYLLDMKVDKRLFRALA' A
#
# COMPACT_ATOMS: atom_id res chain seq x y z
N MET A 1 -23.11 14.65 -0.80
CA MET A 1 -22.33 13.64 -1.55
C MET A 1 -20.93 14.18 -1.71
N THR A 2 -19.99 13.76 -0.87
CA THR A 2 -18.62 14.26 -0.92
C THR A 2 -17.93 13.59 -2.10
N GLN A 3 -17.50 14.38 -3.07
CA GLN A 3 -16.61 13.96 -4.15
C GLN A 3 -15.42 13.25 -3.48
N ARG A 4 -15.34 11.92 -3.59
CA ARG A 4 -14.07 11.22 -3.39
C ARG A 4 -13.20 11.73 -4.53
N GLU A 5 -12.48 12.82 -4.28
CA GLU A 5 -11.23 13.09 -4.98
C GLU A 5 -10.52 11.75 -5.01
N LYS A 6 -10.24 11.23 -6.21
CA LYS A 6 -9.42 10.04 -6.38
C LYS A 6 -8.05 10.40 -5.82
N ALA A 7 -7.89 10.28 -4.50
CA ALA A 7 -6.62 10.41 -3.84
C ALA A 7 -5.76 9.31 -4.46
N GLN A 8 -4.86 9.71 -5.37
CA GLN A 8 -3.74 8.86 -5.71
C GLN A 8 -2.91 8.82 -4.44
N ASN A 9 -3.19 7.82 -3.60
CA ASN A 9 -2.43 7.61 -2.38
C ASN A 9 -0.95 7.53 -2.79
N ASN A 10 -0.15 8.42 -2.23
CA ASN A 10 1.27 8.41 -2.48
C ASN A 10 1.84 7.15 -1.81
N LEU A 11 2.67 6.36 -2.52
CA LEU A 11 3.27 5.16 -1.96
C LEU A 11 4.08 5.48 -0.69
N GLN A 12 4.66 6.68 -0.63
CA GLN A 12 5.36 7.18 0.56
C GLN A 12 4.40 7.37 1.75
N GLU A 13 3.23 7.95 1.53
CA GLU A 13 2.20 8.14 2.57
C GLU A 13 1.67 6.79 3.06
N LEU A 14 1.45 5.83 2.15
CA LEU A 14 1.06 4.48 2.52
C LEU A 14 2.13 3.76 3.35
N ARG A 15 3.42 3.96 3.05
CA ARG A 15 4.52 3.45 3.88
C ARG A 15 4.52 4.07 5.27
N GLU A 16 4.32 5.39 5.36
CA GLU A 16 4.28 6.08 6.65
C GLU A 16 3.13 5.59 7.52
N ILE A 17 1.95 5.40 6.94
CA ILE A 17 0.81 4.79 7.65
C ILE A 17 1.14 3.36 8.09
N TRP A 18 1.75 2.56 7.21
CA TRP A 18 2.13 1.17 7.50
C TRP A 18 3.14 1.07 8.65
N GLU A 19 4.12 1.97 8.72
CA GLU A 19 5.10 2.00 9.81
C GLU A 19 4.53 2.45 11.15
N GLN A 20 3.45 3.22 11.15
CA GLN A 20 2.75 3.62 12.37
C GLN A 20 1.88 2.49 12.95
N TRP A 21 1.57 1.45 12.18
CA TRP A 21 0.75 0.35 12.65
C TRP A 21 1.53 -0.58 13.57
N ASN A 22 0.85 -1.05 14.63
CA ASN A 22 1.40 -2.08 15.50
C ASN A 22 1.41 -3.45 14.81
N ASN A 23 2.13 -4.40 15.41
CA ASN A 23 2.31 -5.73 14.82
C ASN A 23 0.98 -6.50 14.65
N GLU A 24 0.02 -6.36 15.56
CA GLU A 24 -1.27 -7.07 15.46
C GLU A 24 -2.07 -6.61 14.24
N VAL A 25 -2.14 -5.30 14.01
CA VAL A 25 -2.83 -4.73 12.86
C VAL A 25 -2.12 -5.09 11.56
N ARG A 26 -0.78 -5.04 11.53
CA ARG A 26 0.03 -5.47 10.37
C ARG A 26 -0.20 -6.95 10.06
N GLN A 27 -0.20 -7.82 11.08
CA GLN A 27 -0.48 -9.25 10.91
C GLN A 27 -1.89 -9.53 10.40
N LEU A 28 -2.91 -8.87 10.96
CA LEU A 28 -4.29 -9.01 10.49
C LEU A 28 -4.41 -8.59 9.02
N PHE A 29 -3.76 -7.50 8.63
CA PHE A 29 -3.74 -7.04 7.25
C PHE A 29 -3.03 -8.05 6.33
N CYS A 30 -1.83 -8.54 6.70
CA CYS A 30 -1.14 -9.60 5.95
C CYS A 30 -2.01 -10.87 5.83
N SER A 31 -2.73 -11.27 6.87
CA SER A 31 -3.59 -12.45 6.83
C SER A 31 -4.77 -12.27 5.87
N ASN A 32 -5.29 -11.06 5.74
CA ASN A 32 -6.47 -10.78 4.90
C ASN A 32 -6.10 -10.51 3.43
N TYR A 33 -4.91 -9.95 3.18
CA TYR A 33 -4.48 -9.49 1.86
C TYR A 33 -3.22 -10.20 1.33
N GLY A 34 -2.72 -11.18 2.07
CA GLY A 34 -1.54 -11.97 1.70
C GLY A 34 -0.31 -11.08 1.54
N ASP A 35 0.30 -11.16 0.36
CA ASP A 35 1.56 -10.51 0.03
C ASP A 35 1.44 -9.01 -0.32
N LEU A 36 0.22 -8.46 -0.30
CA LEU A 36 -0.03 -7.06 -0.63
C LEU A 36 0.87 -6.05 0.12
N PRO A 37 1.20 -6.24 1.41
CA PRO A 37 2.09 -5.33 2.13
C PRO A 37 3.50 -5.25 1.57
N TYR A 38 4.00 -6.32 0.95
CA TYR A 38 5.34 -6.32 0.37
C TYR A 38 5.44 -5.37 -0.83
N LEU A 39 4.32 -5.01 -1.46
CA LEU A 39 4.28 -3.98 -2.50
C LEU A 39 4.68 -2.61 -1.98
N LEU A 40 4.50 -2.35 -0.67
CA LEU A 40 4.97 -1.12 -0.06
C LEU A 40 6.49 -1.08 -0.11
N ASP A 41 7.21 -2.17 0.17
CA ASP A 41 8.67 -2.21 0.20
C ASP A 41 9.33 -2.43 -1.17
N MET A 42 8.57 -2.90 -2.16
CA MET A 42 9.07 -3.07 -3.51
C MET A 42 9.61 -1.75 -4.05
N LYS A 43 10.84 -1.78 -4.59
CA LYS A 43 11.37 -0.69 -5.41
C LYS A 43 10.62 -0.71 -6.74
N VAL A 44 9.43 -0.12 -6.76
CA VAL A 44 8.64 -0.10 -7.97
C VAL A 44 9.22 0.94 -8.90
N ASP A 45 10.03 0.51 -9.87
CA ASP A 45 10.24 1.32 -11.07
C ASP A 45 8.85 1.51 -11.71
N LYS A 46 8.49 2.73 -12.11
CA LYS A 46 7.23 3.04 -12.81
C LYS A 46 6.92 2.07 -13.96
N ARG A 47 7.95 1.42 -14.51
CA ARG A 47 7.86 0.37 -15.52
C ARG A 47 7.19 -0.93 -15.02
N LEU A 48 7.37 -1.32 -13.76
CA LEU A 48 6.82 -2.56 -13.22
C LEU A 48 5.29 -2.49 -13.10
N PHE A 49 4.74 -1.37 -12.63
CA PHE A 49 3.29 -1.15 -12.63
C PHE A 49 2.69 -1.08 -14.03
N ARG A 50 3.44 -0.58 -15.03
CA ARG A 50 3.03 -0.59 -16.44
C ARG A 50 3.03 -1.99 -17.07
N ALA A 51 3.80 -2.94 -16.53
CA ALA A 51 3.87 -4.31 -17.04
C ALA A 51 2.75 -5.21 -16.49
N LEU A 52 2.13 -4.82 -15.37
CA LEU A 52 1.03 -5.55 -14.72
C LEU A 52 -0.36 -5.07 -15.16
N ALA A 53 -0.43 -3.99 -15.95
CA ALA A 53 -1.65 -3.41 -16.51
C ALA A 53 -1.84 -3.82 -17.97
#